data_AF-F2QER4-F1
#
_entry.id   AF-F2QER4-F1
#
_cell.length_a   1.000
_cell.length_b   1.000
_cell.length_c   1.000
_cell.angle_alpha   90.00
_cell.angle_beta   90.00
_cell.angle_gamma   90.00
#
_symmetry.space_group_name_H-M   'P 1'
#
loop_
_entity.id
_entity.type
_entity.pdbx_description
1 polymer ?
#
loop_
_entity_poly.entity_id
_entity_poly.type
_entity_poly.pdbx_seq_one_letter_code
_entity_poly.pdbx_strand_id
1 'polypeptide(L)'
;MSLKKISSWIVKDKVIVIFFFVSFLPILYAVVKIVLKTHFGTEDFGINLRKTIDFDWLAYYGSIIGSYLIVYTLKNENTKYREEKRDSVRPILNVGLNYEQMGSKDKHKHTSNCLKIDSEQGKKQGKKQGKNYICQYNYIKINKEDAQDEESIAILIKIRNIGLGHALIDKIEYIEKNGSGGNHKLKAEERFMIDKKPQNNLLLKFDSRIEDIEKIKISFIDILENKYVYDLKLEGINDKMNFVNIEGKKLHLFSLTKAYFESYFPEIVEKDS
;
A
#
# COMPACT_ATOMS: atom_id res chain seq x y z
N MET A 1 7.52 -7.55 15.20
CA MET A 1 6.55 -7.37 16.31
C MET A 1 7.26 -6.53 17.37
N SER A 2 7.03 -5.25 17.66
CA SER A 2 5.91 -4.34 17.44
C SER A 2 6.40 -2.91 17.75
N LEU A 3 6.55 -2.05 16.74
CA LEU A 3 6.50 -0.59 16.92
C LEU A 3 5.06 -0.06 16.75
N LYS A 4 4.20 -0.82 16.04
CA LYS A 4 2.80 -0.46 15.77
C LYS A 4 1.82 -0.76 16.90
N LYS A 5 2.05 -1.79 17.71
CA LYS A 5 1.25 -2.02 18.93
C LYS A 5 1.56 -0.91 19.95
N ILE A 6 2.78 -0.34 19.92
CA ILE A 6 3.12 0.84 20.71
C ILE A 6 2.36 2.06 20.18
N SER A 7 2.24 2.29 18.86
CA SER A 7 1.52 3.45 18.33
C SER A 7 -0.01 3.38 18.53
N SER A 8 -0.67 2.22 18.34
CA SER A 8 -2.11 2.11 18.57
C SER A 8 -2.48 2.15 20.06
N TRP A 9 -1.60 1.62 20.92
CA TRP A 9 -1.69 1.76 22.37
C TRP A 9 -1.46 3.22 22.77
N ILE A 10 -0.45 3.90 22.22
CA ILE A 10 -0.23 5.34 22.42
C ILE A 10 -1.42 6.18 21.98
N VAL A 11 -2.13 5.85 20.89
CA VAL A 11 -3.32 6.63 20.46
C VAL A 11 -4.53 6.34 21.35
N LYS A 12 -4.80 5.08 21.71
CA LYS A 12 -5.83 4.72 22.71
C LYS A 12 -5.54 5.37 24.06
N ASP A 13 -4.31 5.28 24.53
CA ASP A 13 -3.84 5.90 25.77
C ASP A 13 -3.90 7.41 25.68
N LYS A 14 -3.51 8.05 24.56
CA LYS A 14 -3.63 9.51 24.41
C LYS A 14 -5.07 9.98 24.44
N VAL A 15 -6.01 9.29 23.77
CA VAL A 15 -7.42 9.66 23.80
C VAL A 15 -8.00 9.46 25.20
N ILE A 16 -7.72 8.32 25.85
CA ILE A 16 -8.14 8.04 27.24
C ILE A 16 -7.53 9.07 28.20
N VAL A 17 -6.25 9.39 28.06
CA VAL A 17 -5.53 10.37 28.89
C VAL A 17 -6.08 11.78 28.67
N ILE A 18 -6.32 12.21 27.43
CA ILE A 18 -6.97 13.50 27.14
C ILE A 18 -8.36 13.53 27.77
N PHE A 19 -9.12 12.45 27.65
CA PHE A 19 -10.46 12.35 28.23
C PHE A 19 -10.41 12.40 29.76
N PHE A 20 -9.46 11.71 30.40
CA PHE A 20 -9.19 11.79 31.84
C PHE A 20 -8.81 13.21 32.24
N PHE A 21 -7.86 13.85 31.55
CA PHE A 21 -7.44 15.22 31.82
C PHE A 21 -8.60 16.22 31.72
N VAL A 22 -9.40 16.12 30.66
CA VAL A 22 -10.58 16.98 30.46
C VAL A 22 -11.63 16.74 31.54
N SER A 23 -11.82 15.49 31.94
CA SER A 23 -12.75 15.13 33.02
C SER A 23 -12.28 15.59 34.41
N PHE A 24 -10.96 15.68 34.62
CA PHE A 24 -10.34 16.05 35.90
C PHE A 24 -10.11 17.55 36.06
N LEU A 25 -10.10 18.34 34.98
CA LEU A 25 -9.96 19.80 35.00
C LEU A 25 -10.93 20.50 35.98
N PRO A 26 -12.23 20.14 36.04
CA PRO A 26 -13.17 20.71 37.01
C PRO A 26 -12.85 20.36 38.46
N ILE A 27 -12.44 19.12 38.72
CA ILE A 27 -12.08 18.64 40.05
C ILE A 27 -10.79 19.33 40.52
N LEU A 28 -9.78 19.41 39.65
CA LEU A 28 -8.53 20.11 39.91
C LEU A 28 -8.79 21.59 40.23
N TYR A 29 -9.68 22.24 39.47
CA TYR A 29 -10.08 23.63 39.73
C TYR A 29 -10.75 23.79 41.11
N ALA A 30 -11.68 22.91 41.47
CA ALA A 30 -12.32 22.93 42.79
C ALA A 30 -11.32 22.72 43.93
N VAL A 31 -10.38 21.77 43.78
CA VAL A 31 -9.32 21.49 44.77
C VAL A 31 -8.37 22.67 44.91
N VAL A 32 -7.89 23.24 43.81
CA VAL A 32 -7.02 24.44 43.82
C VAL A 32 -7.70 25.60 44.54
N LYS A 33 -9.01 25.79 44.34
CA LYS A 33 -9.78 26.82 45.04
C LYS A 33 -9.90 26.56 46.55
N ILE A 34 -10.15 25.32 46.97
CA ILE A 34 -10.20 24.95 48.39
C ILE A 34 -8.84 25.21 49.05
N VAL A 35 -7.75 24.78 48.42
CA VAL A 35 -6.38 24.98 48.90
C VAL A 35 -6.05 26.48 49.01
N LEU A 36 -6.36 27.28 47.98
CA LEU A 36 -6.14 28.73 48.00
C LEU A 36 -6.98 29.43 49.07
N LYS A 37 -8.24 29.04 49.25
CA LYS A 37 -9.11 29.59 50.31
C LYS A 37 -8.57 29.25 51.71
N THR A 38 -8.11 28.02 51.90
CA THR A 38 -7.69 27.50 53.21
C THR A 38 -6.31 28.02 53.62
N HIS A 39 -5.37 28.13 52.67
CA HIS A 39 -3.99 28.53 52.96
C HIS A 39 -3.69 30.01 52.77
N PHE A 40 -4.42 30.72 51.90
CA PHE A 40 -4.10 32.12 51.56
C PHE A 40 -5.20 33.12 51.92
N GLY A 41 -6.36 32.67 52.43
CA GLY A 41 -7.44 33.57 52.89
C GLY A 41 -8.08 34.42 51.78
N THR A 42 -7.68 34.23 50.53
CA THR A 42 -8.20 34.92 49.36
C THR A 42 -9.52 34.28 48.93
N GLU A 43 -10.64 34.97 49.18
CA GLU A 43 -11.96 34.54 48.72
C GLU A 43 -12.19 34.82 47.23
N ASP A 44 -11.52 35.84 46.69
CA ASP A 44 -11.76 36.37 45.35
C ASP A 44 -10.58 36.12 44.41
N PHE A 45 -10.44 34.88 43.95
CA PHE A 45 -9.88 34.67 42.62
C PHE A 45 -10.97 35.12 41.63
N GLY A 46 -10.74 36.23 40.91
CA GLY A 46 -11.69 36.98 40.09
C GLY A 46 -12.29 36.26 38.87
N ILE A 47 -12.81 35.04 39.05
CA ILE A 47 -13.66 34.34 38.12
C ILE A 47 -15.01 34.17 38.82
N ASN A 48 -15.98 34.97 38.39
CA ASN A 48 -17.29 35.13 39.01
C ASN A 48 -18.09 33.81 38.99
N LEU A 49 -18.05 33.05 40.08
CA LEU A 49 -18.48 31.64 40.17
C LEU A 49 -19.98 31.43 40.36
N ARG A 50 -20.78 32.50 40.49
CA ARG A 50 -22.23 32.36 40.47
C ARG A 50 -22.70 31.69 39.16
N LYS A 51 -21.99 31.94 38.04
CA LYS A 51 -22.26 31.30 36.74
C LYS A 51 -21.70 29.88 36.59
N THR A 52 -20.77 29.42 37.44
CA THR A 52 -20.10 28.11 37.29
C THR A 52 -20.71 27.02 38.19
N ILE A 53 -21.41 27.41 39.26
CA ILE A 53 -22.27 26.51 40.05
C ILE A 53 -23.60 26.26 39.31
N ASP A 54 -24.10 27.27 38.59
CA ASP A 54 -25.26 27.17 37.68
C ASP A 54 -24.93 26.46 36.35
N PHE A 55 -23.70 25.96 36.18
CA PHE A 55 -23.32 25.19 35.01
C PHE A 55 -23.84 23.77 35.13
N ASP A 56 -24.54 23.26 34.11
CA ASP A 56 -25.07 21.90 34.10
C ASP A 56 -23.94 20.88 33.89
N TRP A 57 -23.26 20.56 34.98
CA TRP A 57 -22.18 19.59 35.02
C TRP A 57 -22.64 18.20 34.56
N LEU A 58 -23.92 17.84 34.78
CA LEU A 58 -24.47 16.59 34.33
C LEU A 58 -24.57 16.56 32.80
N ALA A 59 -25.03 17.64 32.18
CA ALA A 59 -25.03 17.76 30.72
C ALA A 59 -23.60 17.77 30.14
N TYR A 60 -22.64 18.41 30.80
CA TYR A 60 -21.24 18.42 30.37
C TYR A 60 -20.61 17.02 30.38
N TYR A 61 -20.69 16.31 31.51
CA TYR A 61 -20.16 14.94 31.60
C TYR A 61 -20.97 13.95 30.76
N GLY A 62 -22.29 14.15 30.66
CA GLY A 62 -23.15 13.37 29.77
C GLY A 62 -22.78 13.53 28.29
N SER A 63 -22.45 14.75 27.85
CA SER A 63 -21.98 15.04 26.49
C SER A 63 -20.62 14.39 26.21
N ILE A 64 -19.71 14.47 27.16
CA ILE A 64 -18.39 13.83 27.09
C ILE A 64 -18.55 12.31 26.94
N ILE A 65 -19.22 11.65 27.90
CA ILE A 65 -19.44 10.19 27.90
C ILE A 65 -20.21 9.74 26.66
N GLY A 66 -21.25 10.49 26.26
CA GLY A 66 -22.03 10.22 25.05
C GLY A 66 -21.18 10.28 23.79
N SER A 67 -20.32 11.28 23.66
CA SER A 67 -19.41 11.42 22.51
C SER A 67 -18.41 10.27 22.44
N TYR A 68 -17.86 9.84 23.58
CA TYR A 68 -16.97 8.68 23.63
C TYR A 68 -17.70 7.39 23.24
N LEU A 69 -18.91 7.18 23.77
CA LEU A 69 -19.75 6.03 23.40
C LEU A 69 -20.02 6.00 21.90
N ILE A 70 -20.37 7.13 21.28
CA ILE A 70 -20.60 7.22 19.82
C ILE A 70 -19.34 6.86 19.04
N VAL A 71 -18.18 7.42 19.40
CA VAL A 71 -16.91 7.10 18.72
C VAL A 71 -16.55 5.63 18.90
N TYR A 72 -16.77 5.09 20.10
CA TYR A 72 -16.49 3.69 20.41
C TYR A 72 -17.42 2.73 19.66
N THR A 73 -18.73 3.00 19.62
CA THR A 73 -19.70 2.18 18.88
C THR A 73 -19.43 2.23 17.39
N LEU A 74 -19.21 3.43 16.81
CA LEU A 74 -18.84 3.58 15.40
C LEU A 74 -17.56 2.81 15.06
N LYS A 75 -16.55 2.86 15.94
CA LYS A 75 -15.33 2.08 15.75
C LYS A 75 -15.62 0.59 15.73
N ASN A 76 -16.40 0.09 16.68
CA ASN A 76 -16.70 -1.34 16.79
C ASN A 76 -17.56 -1.85 15.62
N GLU A 77 -18.57 -1.09 15.21
CA GLU A 77 -19.41 -1.40 14.05
C GLU A 77 -18.58 -1.40 12.76
N ASN A 78 -17.70 -0.41 12.57
CA ASN A 78 -16.83 -0.36 11.39
C ASN A 78 -15.85 -1.54 11.36
N THR A 79 -15.26 -1.92 12.50
CA THR A 79 -14.40 -3.11 12.58
C THR A 79 -15.17 -4.37 12.21
N LYS A 80 -16.37 -4.56 12.77
CA LYS A 80 -17.23 -5.72 12.46
C LYS A 80 -17.62 -5.76 10.98
N TYR A 81 -18.03 -4.62 10.42
CA TYR A 81 -18.36 -4.49 9.00
C TYR A 81 -17.17 -4.87 8.10
N ARG A 82 -15.97 -4.39 8.44
CA ARG A 82 -14.75 -4.72 7.70
C ARG A 82 -14.44 -6.22 7.75
N GLU A 83 -14.61 -6.87 8.90
CA GLU A 83 -14.42 -8.31 9.03
C GLU A 83 -15.43 -9.11 8.21
N GLU A 84 -16.71 -8.74 8.25
CA GLU A 84 -17.79 -9.41 7.49
C GLU A 84 -17.63 -9.27 5.98
N LYS A 85 -17.20 -8.08 5.51
CA LYS A 85 -17.04 -7.80 4.08
C LYS A 85 -15.69 -8.20 3.50
N ARG A 86 -14.70 -8.49 4.35
CA ARG A 86 -13.32 -8.79 3.98
C ARG A 86 -13.20 -9.78 2.82
N ASP A 87 -13.83 -10.95 2.96
CA ASP A 87 -13.68 -12.02 1.95
C ASP A 87 -14.35 -11.66 0.61
N SER A 88 -15.36 -10.77 0.65
CA SER A 88 -16.02 -10.28 -0.56
C SER A 88 -15.21 -9.23 -1.33
N VAL A 89 -14.37 -8.47 -0.63
CA VAL A 89 -13.57 -7.39 -1.22
C VAL A 89 -12.11 -7.76 -1.45
N ARG A 90 -11.70 -8.95 -0.99
CA ARG A 90 -10.34 -9.44 -1.11
C ARG A 90 -10.00 -9.64 -2.60
N PRO A 91 -8.88 -9.09 -3.09
CA PRO A 91 -8.39 -9.40 -4.42
C PRO A 91 -7.92 -10.86 -4.48
N ILE A 92 -8.09 -11.51 -5.63
CA ILE A 92 -7.42 -12.79 -5.92
C ILE A 92 -6.63 -12.56 -7.19
N LEU A 93 -5.31 -12.63 -7.08
CA LEU A 93 -4.44 -12.24 -8.17
C LEU A 93 -3.81 -13.47 -8.83
N ASN A 94 -3.67 -13.38 -10.14
CA ASN A 94 -2.98 -14.37 -10.97
C ASN A 94 -1.95 -13.65 -11.86
N VAL A 95 -0.88 -14.36 -12.21
CA VAL A 95 0.22 -13.85 -13.02
C VAL A 95 0.29 -14.59 -14.34
N GLY A 96 0.50 -13.84 -15.41
CA GLY A 96 0.84 -14.37 -16.73
C GLY A 96 2.14 -13.77 -17.25
N LEU A 97 2.88 -14.57 -18.01
CA LEU A 97 4.21 -14.22 -18.54
C LEU A 97 4.30 -14.17 -20.06
N ASN A 98 3.23 -14.56 -20.76
CA ASN A 98 3.27 -14.72 -22.20
C ASN A 98 3.25 -13.35 -22.92
N TYR A 99 4.41 -12.92 -23.44
CA TYR A 99 4.57 -11.69 -24.24
C TYR A 99 3.68 -11.67 -25.48
N GLU A 100 3.53 -12.79 -26.18
CA GLU A 100 2.68 -12.89 -27.37
C GLU A 100 1.19 -12.75 -27.02
N GLN A 101 0.78 -13.06 -25.79
CA GLN A 101 -0.58 -12.81 -25.32
C GLN A 101 -0.77 -11.39 -24.79
N MET A 102 0.30 -10.71 -24.37
CA MET A 102 0.29 -9.30 -23.98
C MET A 102 0.43 -8.35 -25.17
N GLY A 103 1.04 -8.84 -26.25
CA GLY A 103 1.32 -8.07 -27.44
C GLY A 103 0.07 -7.84 -28.30
N SER A 104 0.03 -6.69 -28.94
CA SER A 104 -0.83 -6.35 -30.07
C SER A 104 -0.04 -6.41 -31.37
N LYS A 105 -0.70 -6.81 -32.46
CA LYS A 105 -0.14 -6.69 -33.81
C LYS A 105 -0.20 -5.24 -34.30
N ASP A 106 -1.16 -4.48 -33.80
CA ASP A 106 -1.40 -3.12 -34.21
C ASP A 106 -0.82 -2.14 -33.19
N LYS A 107 -0.06 -1.16 -33.70
CA LYS A 107 0.18 0.08 -32.99
C LYS A 107 -1.18 0.76 -32.89
N HIS A 108 -1.90 0.58 -31.79
CA HIS A 108 -3.11 1.36 -31.57
C HIS A 108 -2.67 2.83 -31.55
N LYS A 109 -2.89 3.53 -32.67
CA LYS A 109 -2.59 4.97 -32.84
C LYS A 109 -3.34 5.84 -31.82
N HIS A 110 -4.27 5.25 -31.06
CA HIS A 110 -5.20 5.93 -30.16
C HIS A 110 -4.94 5.69 -28.67
N THR A 111 -3.90 4.94 -28.27
CA THR A 111 -3.51 4.79 -26.86
C THR A 111 -2.08 5.27 -26.63
N SER A 112 -1.93 6.23 -25.71
CA SER A 112 -0.66 6.94 -25.43
C SER A 112 0.46 6.06 -24.86
N ASN A 113 0.14 4.89 -24.28
CA ASN A 113 1.12 4.01 -23.63
C ASN A 113 1.26 2.68 -24.37
N CYS A 114 1.97 2.68 -25.51
CA CYS A 114 2.38 1.45 -26.19
C CYS A 114 3.92 1.39 -26.33
N LEU A 115 4.50 0.28 -25.91
CA LEU A 115 5.93 0.00 -25.96
C LEU A 115 6.21 -1.02 -27.07
N LYS A 116 7.19 -0.73 -27.92
CA LYS A 116 7.63 -1.69 -28.94
C LYS A 116 8.60 -2.70 -28.31
N ILE A 117 8.33 -3.98 -28.49
CA ILE A 117 9.30 -5.05 -28.22
C ILE A 117 10.09 -5.27 -29.52
N ASP A 118 11.41 -5.09 -29.44
CA ASP A 118 12.33 -5.43 -30.52
C ASP A 118 13.04 -6.75 -30.18
N SER A 119 13.36 -7.53 -31.21
CA SER A 119 14.08 -8.81 -31.07
C SER A 119 15.37 -8.77 -31.87
N GLU A 120 16.47 -9.25 -31.29
CA GLU A 120 17.77 -9.29 -31.96
C GLU A 120 17.82 -10.29 -33.13
N GLN A 121 16.99 -11.35 -33.12
CA GLN A 121 16.96 -12.39 -34.17
C GLN A 121 16.27 -11.94 -35.46
N GLY A 122 15.42 -10.91 -35.42
CA GLY A 122 14.64 -10.42 -36.57
C GLY A 122 15.46 -9.91 -37.75
N LYS A 123 16.79 -9.76 -37.62
CA LYS A 123 17.70 -9.43 -38.72
C LYS A 123 18.20 -10.64 -39.51
N LYS A 124 18.07 -11.88 -39.01
CA LYS A 124 18.72 -13.06 -39.64
C LYS A 124 17.79 -14.08 -40.29
N GLN A 125 16.49 -14.13 -39.95
CA GLN A 125 15.57 -15.07 -40.59
C GLN A 125 14.19 -14.42 -40.73
N GLY A 126 13.71 -14.27 -41.97
CA GLY A 126 12.43 -13.63 -42.35
C GLY A 126 11.17 -14.37 -41.89
N LYS A 127 11.10 -14.85 -40.65
CA LYS A 127 9.87 -15.35 -40.04
C LYS A 127 9.04 -14.16 -39.54
N LYS A 128 7.79 -14.11 -39.98
CA LYS A 128 6.78 -13.09 -39.65
C LYS A 128 6.76 -12.84 -38.13
N GLN A 129 7.18 -11.63 -37.75
CA GLN A 129 7.17 -11.14 -36.38
C GLN A 129 5.75 -11.16 -35.81
N GLY A 130 5.53 -11.95 -34.76
CA GLY A 130 4.32 -11.89 -33.95
C GLY A 130 4.32 -10.64 -33.07
N LYS A 131 3.18 -9.94 -33.01
CA LYS A 131 2.77 -8.95 -31.99
C LYS A 131 3.90 -8.14 -31.33
N ASN A 132 4.32 -7.06 -31.98
CA ASN A 132 5.50 -6.27 -31.60
C ASN A 132 5.25 -5.16 -30.56
N TYR A 133 4.02 -4.99 -30.04
CA TYR A 133 3.70 -3.86 -29.16
C TYR A 133 2.98 -4.28 -27.89
N ILE A 134 3.45 -3.84 -26.72
CA ILE A 134 2.74 -3.94 -25.44
C ILE A 134 2.02 -2.62 -25.21
N CYS A 135 0.70 -2.62 -25.21
CA CYS A 135 -0.08 -1.43 -24.88
C CYS A 135 -0.62 -1.51 -23.44
N GLN A 136 -0.97 -0.36 -22.87
CA GLN A 136 -1.58 -0.24 -21.53
C GLN A 136 -0.72 -0.92 -20.45
N TYR A 137 0.54 -0.50 -20.38
CA TYR A 137 1.47 -0.95 -19.34
C TYR A 137 1.69 0.15 -18.31
N ASN A 138 1.92 -0.27 -17.06
CA ASN A 138 2.43 0.58 -16.00
C ASN A 138 3.92 0.30 -15.85
N TYR A 139 4.74 1.35 -15.97
CA TYR A 139 6.18 1.28 -15.80
C TYR A 139 6.56 1.71 -14.40
N ILE A 140 7.28 0.85 -13.68
CA ILE A 140 7.77 1.14 -12.35
C ILE A 140 9.28 0.89 -12.34
N LYS A 141 10.02 1.91 -11.91
CA LYS A 141 11.47 1.86 -11.78
C LYS A 141 11.82 1.67 -10.31
N ILE A 142 12.60 0.62 -10.00
CA ILE A 142 13.06 0.33 -8.65
C ILE A 142 14.57 0.44 -8.65
N ASN A 143 15.05 1.57 -8.13
CA ASN A 143 16.48 1.85 -8.07
C ASN A 143 17.09 1.30 -6.79
N LYS A 144 18.36 0.89 -6.85
CA LYS A 144 19.20 0.69 -5.65
C LYS A 144 19.79 2.04 -5.27
N GLU A 145 19.93 2.31 -3.97
CA GLU A 145 20.49 3.60 -3.49
C GLU A 145 21.94 3.82 -3.98
N ASP A 146 22.71 2.74 -4.19
CA ASP A 146 24.13 2.78 -4.57
C ASP A 146 24.45 2.25 -5.99
N ALA A 147 23.46 2.09 -6.88
CA ALA A 147 23.69 1.53 -8.21
C ALA A 147 24.30 2.58 -9.18
N GLN A 148 25.61 2.75 -9.15
CA GLN A 148 26.36 3.29 -10.29
C GLN A 148 26.84 2.13 -11.17
N ASP A 149 26.33 2.07 -12.39
CA ASP A 149 26.76 1.19 -13.50
C ASP A 149 26.41 -0.31 -13.48
N GLU A 150 25.45 -0.75 -12.66
CA GLU A 150 24.95 -2.14 -12.73
C GLU A 150 24.05 -2.39 -13.95
N GLU A 151 24.13 -3.60 -14.54
CA GLU A 151 23.27 -4.04 -15.65
C GLU A 151 21.79 -3.98 -15.24
N SER A 152 21.05 -3.01 -15.76
CA SER A 152 19.61 -2.91 -15.50
C SER A 152 18.81 -3.97 -16.26
N ILE A 153 17.84 -4.58 -15.58
CA ILE A 153 16.95 -5.58 -16.18
C ILE A 153 15.51 -5.09 -16.12
N ALA A 154 14.76 -5.39 -17.20
CA ALA A 154 13.33 -5.17 -17.26
C ALA A 154 12.57 -6.49 -17.27
N ILE A 155 11.55 -6.59 -16.42
CA ILE A 155 10.65 -7.72 -16.34
C ILE A 155 9.24 -7.24 -16.65
N LEU A 156 8.61 -7.86 -17.65
CA LEU A 156 7.20 -7.61 -17.93
C LEU A 156 6.35 -8.75 -17.38
N ILE A 157 5.40 -8.39 -16.54
CA ILE A 157 4.50 -9.31 -15.85
C ILE A 157 3.07 -8.84 -16.10
N LYS A 158 2.15 -9.76 -16.37
CA LYS A 158 0.72 -9.45 -16.43
C LYS A 158 0.04 -9.90 -15.15
N ILE A 159 -0.54 -8.94 -14.42
CA ILE A 159 -1.32 -9.22 -13.21
C ILE A 159 -2.80 -9.15 -13.57
N ARG A 160 -3.55 -10.19 -13.19
CA ARG A 160 -4.99 -10.29 -13.39
C ARG A 160 -5.67 -10.49 -12.05
N ASN A 161 -6.74 -9.76 -11.82
CA ASN A 161 -7.63 -10.03 -10.70
C ASN A 161 -8.71 -11.01 -11.15
N ILE A 162 -8.69 -12.21 -10.58
CA ILE A 162 -9.66 -13.29 -10.84
C ILE A 162 -10.77 -13.32 -9.76
N GLY A 163 -10.62 -12.52 -8.70
CA GLY A 163 -11.62 -12.34 -7.65
C GLY A 163 -12.69 -11.31 -8.00
N LEU A 164 -13.55 -11.02 -7.02
CA LEU A 164 -14.56 -9.96 -7.10
C LEU A 164 -14.10 -8.66 -6.42
N GLY A 165 -13.09 -8.75 -5.55
CA GLY A 165 -12.51 -7.59 -4.88
C GLY A 165 -11.81 -6.64 -5.84
N HIS A 166 -11.53 -5.42 -5.39
CA HIS A 166 -10.68 -4.46 -6.11
C HIS A 166 -9.45 -4.17 -5.28
N ALA A 167 -8.30 -4.00 -5.94
CA ALA A 167 -7.05 -3.74 -5.24
C ALA A 167 -6.23 -2.67 -5.93
N LEU A 168 -5.67 -1.76 -5.14
CA LEU A 168 -4.70 -0.77 -5.55
C LEU A 168 -3.30 -1.29 -5.23
N ILE A 169 -2.38 -1.26 -6.19
CA ILE A 169 -0.97 -1.54 -5.89
C ILE A 169 -0.38 -0.39 -5.05
N ASP A 170 0.33 -0.70 -3.96
CA ASP A 170 0.86 0.30 -3.01
C ASP A 170 2.39 0.33 -2.95
N LYS A 171 3.02 -0.84 -2.97
CA LYS A 171 4.47 -0.97 -2.78
C LYS A 171 4.98 -2.19 -3.53
N ILE A 172 6.18 -2.08 -4.12
CA ILE A 172 6.93 -3.20 -4.66
C ILE A 172 8.27 -3.28 -3.93
N GLU A 173 8.67 -4.49 -3.59
CA GLU A 173 9.94 -4.78 -2.92
C GLU A 173 10.57 -6.00 -3.59
N TYR A 174 11.88 -6.00 -3.75
CA TYR A 174 12.62 -7.17 -4.20
C TYR A 174 13.65 -7.54 -3.15
N ILE A 175 13.89 -8.84 -3.04
CA ILE A 175 14.85 -9.44 -2.13
C ILE A 175 15.83 -10.22 -3.00
N GLU A 176 17.12 -9.91 -2.84
CA GLU A 176 18.21 -10.63 -3.46
C GLU A 176 18.63 -11.83 -2.59
N LYS A 177 19.24 -12.84 -3.23
CA LYS A 177 19.74 -14.07 -2.57
C LYS A 177 20.78 -13.79 -1.47
N ASN A 178 21.47 -12.66 -1.53
CA ASN A 178 22.43 -12.21 -0.52
C ASN A 178 21.76 -11.55 0.71
N GLY A 179 20.42 -11.42 0.72
CA GLY A 179 19.65 -10.77 1.77
C GLY A 179 19.55 -9.25 1.63
N SER A 180 20.23 -8.64 0.65
CA SER A 180 20.01 -7.25 0.28
C SER A 180 18.72 -7.10 -0.53
N GLY A 181 18.24 -5.88 -0.71
CA GLY A 181 17.02 -5.65 -1.45
C GLY A 181 16.71 -4.17 -1.60
N GLY A 182 15.76 -3.88 -2.48
CA GLY A 182 15.26 -2.53 -2.69
C GLY A 182 13.75 -2.52 -2.56
N ASN A 183 13.21 -1.37 -2.19
CA ASN A 183 11.78 -1.17 -2.12
C ASN A 183 11.37 0.16 -2.73
N HIS A 184 10.19 0.18 -3.33
CA HIS A 184 9.59 1.36 -3.91
C HIS A 184 8.13 1.46 -3.47
N LYS A 185 7.84 2.45 -2.63
CA LYS A 185 6.46 2.81 -2.29
C LYS A 185 5.92 3.70 -3.39
N LEU A 186 4.84 3.27 -4.02
CA LEU A 186 4.28 3.95 -5.18
C LEU A 186 3.66 5.29 -4.78
N LYS A 187 4.03 6.33 -5.53
CA LYS A 187 3.42 7.65 -5.46
C LYS A 187 2.00 7.62 -6.01
N ALA A 188 1.22 8.66 -5.75
CA ALA A 188 -0.20 8.70 -6.14
C ALA A 188 -0.39 8.47 -7.65
N GLU A 189 0.51 9.02 -8.47
CA GLU A 189 0.51 8.90 -9.93
C GLU A 189 0.96 7.52 -10.46
N GLU A 190 1.67 6.73 -9.65
CA GLU A 190 2.14 5.40 -10.01
C GLU A 190 1.17 4.29 -9.56
N ARG A 191 0.23 4.63 -8.68
CA ARG A 191 -0.78 3.69 -8.17
C ARG A 191 -1.86 3.47 -9.22
N PHE A 192 -2.15 2.21 -9.48
CA PHE A 192 -3.23 1.83 -10.39
C PHE A 192 -4.06 0.68 -9.82
N MET A 193 -5.34 0.68 -10.16
CA MET A 193 -6.31 -0.30 -9.67
C MET A 193 -6.29 -1.56 -10.53
N ILE A 194 -6.19 -2.71 -9.88
CA ILE A 194 -6.36 -4.03 -10.48
C ILE A 194 -7.80 -4.48 -10.25
N ASP A 195 -8.61 -4.29 -11.28
CA ASP A 195 -10.01 -4.73 -11.33
C ASP A 195 -10.17 -5.98 -12.23
N LYS A 196 -11.33 -6.63 -12.22
CA LYS A 196 -11.65 -7.88 -12.93
C LYS A 196 -11.56 -7.76 -14.46
N LYS A 197 -11.84 -6.57 -14.99
CA LYS A 197 -11.83 -6.26 -16.44
C LYS A 197 -10.45 -5.87 -16.99
N PRO A 198 -9.64 -5.01 -16.33
CA PRO A 198 -8.34 -4.61 -16.85
C PRO A 198 -7.29 -5.72 -16.74
N GLN A 199 -6.69 -6.04 -17.88
CA GLN A 199 -5.42 -6.75 -17.94
C GLN A 199 -4.32 -5.76 -17.59
N ASN A 200 -3.69 -5.91 -16.43
CA ASN A 200 -2.68 -4.96 -15.98
C ASN A 200 -1.29 -5.47 -16.37
N ASN A 201 -0.73 -4.90 -17.42
CA ASN A 201 0.65 -5.16 -17.81
C ASN A 201 1.57 -4.29 -16.93
N LEU A 202 2.48 -4.92 -16.22
CA LEU A 202 3.42 -4.28 -15.31
C LEU A 202 4.83 -4.47 -15.86
N LEU A 203 5.50 -3.38 -16.18
CA LEU A 203 6.90 -3.38 -16.57
C LEU A 203 7.73 -2.88 -15.39
N LEU A 204 8.47 -3.79 -14.79
CA LEU A 204 9.36 -3.50 -13.67
C LEU A 204 10.78 -3.37 -14.18
N LYS A 205 11.44 -2.26 -13.85
CA LYS A 205 12.88 -2.11 -14.05
C LYS A 205 13.58 -2.24 -12.70
N PHE A 206 14.58 -3.11 -12.64
CA PHE A 206 15.49 -3.27 -11.51
C PHE A 206 16.88 -2.84 -11.93
N ASP A 207 17.61 -2.20 -11.01
CA ASP A 207 19.03 -1.93 -11.18
C ASP A 207 19.91 -3.14 -10.75
N SER A 208 19.31 -4.26 -10.35
CA SER A 208 20.00 -5.53 -10.01
C SER A 208 19.92 -6.55 -11.15
N ARG A 209 20.86 -7.51 -11.13
CA ARG A 209 20.75 -8.72 -11.97
C ARG A 209 19.64 -9.63 -11.46
N ILE A 210 18.95 -10.26 -12.40
CA ILE A 210 17.78 -11.11 -12.15
C ILE A 210 18.19 -12.43 -11.51
N GLU A 211 19.39 -12.92 -11.82
CA GLU A 211 19.95 -14.11 -11.18
C GLU A 211 20.16 -13.89 -9.67
N ASP A 212 20.31 -12.63 -9.25
CA ASP A 212 20.48 -12.25 -7.86
C ASP A 212 19.14 -12.06 -7.16
N ILE A 213 18.05 -11.76 -7.88
CA ILE A 213 16.71 -11.60 -7.30
C ILE A 213 16.15 -12.97 -6.92
N GLU A 214 15.90 -13.16 -5.63
CA GLU A 214 15.25 -14.36 -5.09
C GLU A 214 13.72 -14.24 -5.17
N LYS A 215 13.19 -13.06 -4.83
CA LYS A 215 11.76 -12.87 -4.61
C LYS A 215 11.33 -11.43 -4.84
N ILE A 216 10.14 -11.24 -5.39
CA ILE A 216 9.49 -9.94 -5.49
C ILE A 216 8.23 -9.95 -4.62
N LYS A 217 8.08 -8.97 -3.73
CA LYS A 217 6.88 -8.74 -2.94
C LYS A 217 6.10 -7.60 -3.54
N ILE A 218 4.82 -7.84 -3.81
CA ILE A 218 3.90 -6.82 -4.29
C ILE A 218 2.81 -6.61 -3.24
N SER A 219 2.74 -5.38 -2.73
CA SER A 219 1.76 -4.97 -1.73
C SER A 219 0.55 -4.33 -2.39
N PHE A 220 -0.63 -4.71 -1.93
CA PHE A 220 -1.91 -4.19 -2.40
C PHE A 220 -2.77 -3.70 -1.25
N ILE A 221 -3.61 -2.72 -1.53
CA ILE A 221 -4.62 -2.18 -0.62
C ILE A 221 -5.99 -2.39 -1.26
N ASP A 222 -6.93 -3.01 -0.54
CA ASP A 222 -8.32 -3.13 -1.03
C ASP A 222 -9.15 -1.86 -0.73
N ILE A 223 -10.42 -1.89 -1.14
CA ILE A 223 -11.38 -0.80 -0.90
C ILE A 223 -11.72 -0.56 0.58
N LEU A 224 -11.42 -1.53 1.46
CA LEU A 224 -11.58 -1.40 2.91
C LEU A 224 -10.27 -1.04 3.61
N GLU A 225 -9.24 -0.66 2.83
CA GLU A 225 -7.89 -0.32 3.28
C GLU A 225 -7.08 -1.48 3.86
N ASN A 226 -7.53 -2.73 3.68
CA ASN A 226 -6.75 -3.89 4.10
C ASN A 226 -5.51 -4.03 3.22
N LYS A 227 -4.37 -4.27 3.86
CA LYS A 227 -3.09 -4.48 3.19
C LYS A 227 -2.78 -5.96 3.01
N TYR A 228 -2.47 -6.33 1.78
CA TYR A 228 -2.09 -7.67 1.37
C TYR A 228 -0.69 -7.65 0.77
N VAL A 229 0.11 -8.67 1.08
CA VAL A 229 1.42 -8.85 0.43
C VAL A 229 1.41 -10.16 -0.32
N TYR A 230 1.65 -10.07 -1.62
CA TYR A 230 1.83 -11.22 -2.48
C TYR A 230 3.31 -11.42 -2.75
N ASP A 231 3.71 -12.66 -2.53
CA ASP A 231 5.04 -13.15 -2.74
C ASP A 231 5.12 -13.74 -4.14
N LEU A 232 5.74 -12.99 -5.07
CA LEU A 232 5.96 -13.39 -6.45
C LEU A 232 7.31 -14.07 -6.57
N LYS A 233 7.28 -15.37 -6.84
CA LYS A 233 8.47 -16.12 -7.19
C LYS A 233 8.70 -16.07 -8.69
N LEU A 234 9.94 -15.81 -9.08
CA LEU A 234 10.38 -15.78 -10.47
C LEU A 234 11.26 -17.00 -10.75
N GLU A 235 10.92 -17.75 -11.79
CA GLU A 235 11.80 -18.73 -12.40
C GLU A 235 11.97 -18.34 -13.86
N GLY A 236 13.20 -18.20 -14.33
CA GLY A 236 13.46 -17.81 -15.70
C GLY A 236 14.85 -18.17 -16.15
N ILE A 237 15.07 -17.99 -17.44
CA ILE A 237 16.36 -18.21 -18.10
C ILE A 237 16.75 -16.86 -18.71
N ASN A 238 18.04 -16.51 -18.66
CA ASN A 238 18.56 -15.29 -19.26
C ASN A 238 18.44 -15.33 -20.78
N ASP A 239 17.25 -14.98 -21.26
CA ASP A 239 16.95 -14.86 -22.67
C ASP A 239 17.15 -13.40 -23.08
N LYS A 240 18.40 -13.05 -23.41
CA LYS A 240 18.76 -11.68 -23.85
C LYS A 240 18.15 -11.28 -25.20
N MET A 241 17.27 -12.09 -25.81
CA MET A 241 16.83 -11.94 -27.20
C MET A 241 15.87 -10.77 -27.44
N ASN A 242 15.08 -10.36 -26.46
CA ASN A 242 14.08 -9.29 -26.60
C ASN A 242 14.46 -8.07 -25.77
N PHE A 243 14.20 -6.87 -26.29
CA PHE A 243 14.49 -5.62 -25.61
C PHE A 243 13.43 -4.56 -25.89
N VAL A 244 13.43 -3.54 -25.05
CA VAL A 244 12.57 -2.35 -25.17
C VAL A 244 13.42 -1.10 -25.00
N ASN A 245 13.07 -0.04 -25.72
CA ASN A 245 13.72 1.26 -25.58
C ASN A 245 12.87 2.16 -24.70
N ILE A 246 13.39 2.51 -23.53
CA ILE A 246 12.75 3.40 -22.56
C ILE A 246 13.77 4.45 -22.14
N GLU A 247 13.39 5.72 -22.12
CA GLU A 247 14.28 6.84 -21.72
C GLU A 247 15.60 6.89 -22.53
N GLY A 248 15.56 6.50 -23.81
CA GLY A 248 16.75 6.44 -24.66
C GLY A 248 17.74 5.32 -24.34
N LYS A 249 17.42 4.44 -23.37
CA LYS A 249 18.24 3.27 -23.01
C LYS A 249 17.59 1.98 -23.52
N LYS A 250 18.44 1.08 -24.01
CA LYS A 250 18.04 -0.28 -24.38
C LYS A 250 17.98 -1.14 -23.12
N LEU A 251 16.79 -1.62 -22.78
CA LEU A 251 16.57 -2.52 -21.64
C LEU A 251 16.24 -3.91 -22.18
N HIS A 252 17.06 -4.89 -21.83
CA HIS A 252 16.78 -6.28 -22.18
C HIS A 252 15.62 -6.79 -21.31
N LEU A 253 14.64 -7.42 -21.97
CA LEU A 253 13.54 -8.08 -21.30
C LEU A 253 13.98 -9.45 -20.85
N PHE A 254 13.78 -9.77 -19.58
CA PHE A 254 14.07 -11.09 -19.07
C PHE A 254 12.89 -12.04 -19.29
N SER A 255 13.10 -13.12 -20.05
CA SER A 255 12.08 -14.14 -20.29
C SER A 255 11.87 -15.01 -19.05
N LEU A 256 10.75 -14.78 -18.39
CA LEU A 256 10.31 -15.61 -17.28
C LEU A 256 9.71 -16.91 -17.84
N THR A 257 10.22 -18.06 -17.39
CA THR A 257 9.66 -19.36 -17.75
C THR A 257 8.48 -19.72 -16.85
N LYS A 258 8.56 -19.33 -15.57
CA LYS A 258 7.44 -19.37 -14.63
C LYS A 258 7.47 -18.17 -13.70
N ALA A 259 6.30 -17.68 -13.36
CA ALA A 259 6.12 -16.74 -12.27
C ALA A 259 4.76 -17.00 -11.69
N TYR A 260 4.72 -17.12 -10.38
CA TYR A 260 3.51 -17.43 -9.67
C TYR A 260 3.56 -16.77 -8.31
N PHE A 261 2.39 -16.41 -7.80
CA PHE A 261 2.27 -16.03 -6.41
C PHE A 261 2.35 -17.29 -5.55
N GLU A 262 3.22 -17.29 -4.54
CA GLU A 262 3.36 -18.42 -3.61
C GLU A 262 2.06 -18.71 -2.85
N SER A 263 1.24 -17.66 -2.65
CA SER A 263 -0.12 -17.79 -2.15
C SER A 263 -1.09 -16.95 -2.97
N TYR A 264 -2.18 -17.57 -3.41
CA TYR A 264 -3.34 -16.87 -3.97
C TYR A 264 -4.14 -16.13 -2.89
N PHE A 265 -3.96 -16.55 -1.63
CA PHE A 265 -4.60 -16.01 -0.46
C PHE A 265 -3.53 -15.37 0.45
N PRO A 266 -3.10 -14.14 0.14
CA PRO A 266 -2.00 -13.46 0.85
C PRO A 266 -2.35 -13.21 2.32
N GLU A 267 -1.32 -13.19 3.15
CA GLU A 267 -1.48 -12.80 4.55
C GLU A 267 -1.82 -11.31 4.67
N ILE A 268 -2.64 -10.98 5.68
CA ILE A 268 -2.88 -9.58 6.04
C ILE A 268 -1.70 -9.08 6.85
N VAL A 269 -1.11 -7.99 6.39
CA VAL A 269 0.04 -7.38 7.07
C VAL A 269 -0.39 -6.47 8.22
N GLU A 270 -1.57 -5.86 8.10
CA GLU A 270 -2.15 -4.98 9.11
C GLU A 270 -3.64 -5.27 9.27
N LYS A 271 -4.02 -5.81 10.45
CA LYS A 271 -5.38 -5.65 10.95
C LYS A 271 -5.41 -4.37 11.78
N ASP A 272 -6.23 -3.41 11.39
CA ASP A 272 -6.57 -2.31 12.30
C ASP A 272 -7.11 -2.92 13.60
N SER A 273 -6.41 -2.65 14.71
CA SER A 273 -6.71 -3.13 16.07
C SER A 273 -6.81 -1.95 17.05
#